data_AF-A0A957M8L2-F1
#
_entry.id   AF-A0A957M8L2-F1
#
_cell.length_a   1.000
_cell.length_b   1.000
_cell.length_c   1.000
_cell.angle_alpha   90.00
_cell.angle_beta   90.00
_cell.angle_gamma   90.00
#
_symmetry.space_group_name_H-M   'P 1'
#
loop_
_entity.id
_entity.type
_entity.pdbx_description
1 polymer ?
#
loop_
_entity_poly.entity_id
_entity_poly.type
_entity_poly.pdbx_seq_one_letter_code
_entity_poly.pdbx_strand_id
1 'polypeptide(L)' 'RDRMITKAVSWVLRSMVAAQPETVRRYLDENAGELQSTVVREVQKKLATGRKSG' A
#
# COMPACT_ATOMS: atom_id res chain seq x y z
N ARG A 1 -18.16 1.73 -2.66
CA ARG A 1 -17.22 0.68 -2.21
C ARG A 1 -16.68 1.09 -0.83
N ASP A 2 -16.55 0.14 0.10
CA ASP A 2 -16.32 0.39 1.53
C ASP A 2 -15.07 1.22 1.87
N ARG A 3 -15.28 2.43 2.37
CA ARG A 3 -14.18 3.36 2.72
C ARG A 3 -13.32 2.81 3.86
N MET A 4 -13.92 2.08 4.80
CA MET A 4 -13.19 1.52 5.95
C MET A 4 -12.26 0.38 5.53
N ILE A 5 -12.70 -0.51 4.61
CA ILE A 5 -11.86 -1.58 4.08
C ILE A 5 -10.66 -0.99 3.32
N THR A 6 -10.90 0.00 2.45
CA THR A 6 -9.83 0.70 1.71
C THR A 6 -8.79 1.30 2.65
N LYS A 7 -9.22 1.90 3.76
CA LYS A 7 -8.32 2.47 4.78
C LYS A 7 -7.54 1.40 5.53
N ALA A 8 -8.19 0.31 5.93
CA ALA A 8 -7.54 -0.80 6.61
C ALA A 8 -6.43 -1.42 5.75
N VAL A 9 -6.74 -1.72 4.47
CA VAL A 9 -5.76 -2.27 3.52
C VAL A 9 -4.60 -1.30 3.31
N SER A 10 -4.87 0.00 3.11
CA SER A 10 -3.83 1.03 2.98
C SER A 10 -2.92 1.10 4.21
N TRP A 11 -3.47 0.92 5.42
CA TRP A 11 -2.70 0.99 6.65
C TRP A 11 -1.80 -0.23 6.87
N VAL A 12 -2.34 -1.43 6.62
CA VAL A 12 -1.58 -2.68 6.72
C VAL A 12 -0.40 -2.66 5.75
N LEU A 13 -0.66 -2.39 4.48
CA LEU A 13 0.40 -2.39 3.45
C LEU A 13 1.47 -1.35 3.74
N ARG A 14 1.11 -0.12 4.12
CA ARG A 14 2.09 0.93 4.45
C ARG A 14 2.90 0.63 5.71
N SER A 15 2.35 -0.10 6.67
CA SER A 15 3.07 -0.54 7.87
C SER A 15 4.06 -1.64 7.54
N MET A 16 3.70 -2.56 6.63
CA MET A 16 4.59 -3.64 6.17
C MET A 16 5.79 -3.13 5.37
N VAL A 17 5.67 -2.00 4.66
CA VAL A 17 6.79 -1.40 3.88
C VAL A 17 8.06 -1.21 4.72
N ALA A 18 7.93 -0.91 6.01
CA ALA A 18 9.10 -0.68 6.88
C ALA A 18 9.94 -1.95 7.13
N ALA A 19 9.31 -3.11 7.15
CA ALA A 19 9.97 -4.38 7.44
C ALA A 19 10.22 -5.22 6.17
N GLN A 20 9.33 -5.12 5.18
CA GLN A 20 9.27 -6.02 4.03
C GLN A 20 8.91 -5.28 2.73
N PRO A 21 9.70 -4.28 2.30
CA PRO A 21 9.35 -3.44 1.15
C PRO A 21 9.21 -4.25 -0.16
N GLU A 22 10.07 -5.24 -0.39
CA GLU A 22 10.03 -6.07 -1.60
C GLU A 22 8.78 -6.96 -1.66
N THR A 23 8.36 -7.52 -0.52
CA THR A 23 7.11 -8.30 -0.43
C THR A 23 5.90 -7.42 -0.79
N VAL A 24 5.85 -6.20 -0.26
CA VAL A 24 4.76 -5.25 -0.57
C VAL A 24 4.81 -4.83 -2.04
N ARG A 25 6.01 -4.64 -2.61
CA ARG A 25 6.16 -4.29 -4.02
C ARG A 25 5.66 -5.39 -4.94
N ARG A 26 6.03 -6.65 -4.69
CA ARG A 26 5.52 -7.81 -5.45
C ARG A 26 4.01 -7.95 -5.32
N TYR A 27 3.46 -7.83 -4.11
CA TYR A 27 2.01 -7.91 -3.90
C TYR A 27 1.27 -6.84 -4.69
N LEU A 28 1.77 -5.60 -4.72
CA LEU A 28 1.17 -4.55 -5.53
C LEU A 28 1.26 -4.82 -7.02
N ASP A 29 2.39 -5.33 -7.52
CA ASP A 29 2.56 -5.67 -8.93
C ASP A 29 1.54 -6.73 -9.38
N GLU A 30 1.38 -7.77 -8.57
CA GLU A 30 0.46 -8.89 -8.83
C GLU A 30 -1.03 -8.48 -8.71
N ASN A 31 -1.37 -7.51 -7.84
CA ASN A 31 -2.76 -7.24 -7.45
C ASN A 31 -3.25 -5.80 -7.72
N ALA A 32 -2.45 -4.94 -8.38
CA ALA A 32 -2.79 -3.52 -8.57
C ALA A 32 -4.14 -3.30 -9.27
N GLY A 33 -4.53 -4.18 -10.19
CA GLY A 33 -5.80 -4.10 -10.92
C GLY A 33 -7.04 -4.41 -10.06
N GLU A 34 -6.87 -5.16 -8.97
CA GLU A 34 -7.97 -5.56 -8.07
C GLU A 34 -8.11 -4.61 -6.87
N LEU A 35 -7.00 -3.98 -6.48
CA LEU A 35 -6.95 -3.01 -5.40
C LEU A 35 -7.58 -1.67 -5.80
N GLN A 36 -8.06 -0.94 -4.82
CA GLN A 36 -8.49 0.45 -5.02
C GLN A 36 -7.28 1.31 -5.42
N SER A 37 -7.43 2.11 -6.47
CA SER A 37 -6.35 2.98 -7.00
C SER A 37 -5.73 3.89 -5.93
N THR A 38 -6.52 4.38 -4.97
CA THR A 38 -6.02 5.18 -3.84
C THR A 38 -5.07 4.39 -2.95
N VAL A 39 -5.32 3.10 -2.71
CA VAL A 39 -4.44 2.24 -1.90
C VAL A 39 -3.11 2.06 -2.61
N VAL A 40 -3.16 1.70 -3.90
CA VAL A 40 -1.97 1.48 -4.72
C VAL A 40 -1.09 2.73 -4.72
N ARG A 41 -1.68 3.91 -5.00
CA ARG A 41 -0.96 5.20 -5.02
C ARG A 41 -0.28 5.52 -3.70
N GLU A 42 -0.98 5.35 -2.57
CA GLU A 42 -0.44 5.66 -1.25
C GLU A 42 0.69 4.72 -0.85
N VAL A 43 0.55 3.42 -1.14
CA VAL A 43 1.57 2.42 -0.81
C VAL A 43 2.78 2.58 -1.73
N GLN A 44 2.59 2.84 -3.02
CA GLN A 44 3.69 3.16 -3.94
C GLN A 44 4.45 4.42 -3.52
N LYS A 45 3.74 5.48 -3.11
CA LYS A 45 4.38 6.69 -2.56
C LYS A 45 5.21 6.39 -1.31
N LYS A 46 4.71 5.52 -0.43
CA LYS A 46 5.43 5.06 0.77
C LYS A 46 6.67 4.23 0.42
N LEU A 47 6.58 3.34 -0.57
CA LEU A 47 7.72 2.58 -1.11
C LEU A 47 8.78 3.49 -1.73
N ALA A 48 8.37 4.50 -2.51
CA ALA A 48 9.28 5.40 -3.20
C ALA A 48 10.01 6.39 -2.27
N THR A 49 9.34 6.87 -1.23
CA THR A 49 9.88 7.93 -0.36
C THR A 49 10.45 7.42 0.96
N GLY A 50 10.10 6.20 1.39
CA GLY A 50 10.44 5.62 2.69
C GLY A 50 9.82 6.33 3.90
N ARG A 51 9.41 7.59 3.77
CA ARG A 51 8.89 8.41 4.86
C ARG A 51 7.52 7.94 5.32
N LYS A 52 7.30 7.88 6.63
CA LYS A 52 5.93 7.74 7.18
C LYS A 52 5.18 8.97 6.72
N SER A 53 4.14 8.82 5.90
CA SER A 53 3.22 9.93 5.67
C SER A 53 2.56 10.19 7.03
N GLY A 54 3.02 11.26 7.68
CA GLY A 54 2.43 11.79 8.91
C GLY A 54 1.03 12.29 8.65
#